data_AF-A0A1H3SF56-F1
#
_entry.id   AF-A0A1H3SF56-F1
#
_cell.length_a   1.000
_cell.length_b   1.000
_cell.length_c   1.000
_cell.angle_alpha   90.00
_cell.angle_beta   90.00
_cell.angle_gamma   90.00
#
_symmetry.space_group_name_H-M   'P 1'
#
loop_
_entity.id
_entity.type
_entity.pdbx_description
1 polymer ?
#
loop_
_entity_poly.entity_id
_entity_poly.type
_entity_poly.pdbx_seq_one_letter_code
_entity_poly.pdbx_strand_id
1 'polypeptide(L)'
;MTEAKSDSFPRRDADGRVVALPDLLGVTLAGLVIGLAVLAVFDAGLSVVGAGRFGDANGWLAVILPVWLFAEEFRAWRIGPARIAVALVAAAVAIAAGLLGAGLTNGLPPLAAGGVGATVFSLVYALVWFHGVRWLAQRS
;
A
#
# COMPACT_ATOMS: atom_id res chain seq x y z
N MET A 1 24.57 28.57 -4.03
CA MET A 1 23.18 28.24 -4.41
C MET A 1 22.56 27.51 -3.23
N THR A 2 21.57 28.12 -2.58
CA THR A 2 20.90 27.58 -1.41
C THR A 2 19.94 26.49 -1.86
N GLU A 3 20.22 25.25 -1.48
CA GLU A 3 19.41 24.08 -1.82
C GLU A 3 18.05 24.20 -1.12
N ALA A 4 17.00 24.48 -1.90
CA ALA A 4 15.63 24.48 -1.39
C ALA A 4 15.28 23.03 -1.03
N LYS A 5 15.43 22.69 0.26
CA LYS A 5 14.87 21.48 0.85
C LYS A 5 13.38 21.49 0.55
N SER A 6 12.95 20.68 -0.41
CA SER A 6 11.54 20.49 -0.75
C SER A 6 10.78 20.13 0.53
N ASP A 7 9.95 21.03 1.01
CA ASP A 7 9.10 20.85 2.20
C ASP A 7 7.87 19.96 1.90
N SER A 8 7.88 19.25 0.76
CA SER A 8 6.80 18.36 0.36
C SER A 8 6.93 16.99 1.01
N PHE A 9 5.80 16.51 1.54
CA PHE A 9 5.66 15.14 2.02
C PHE A 9 4.95 14.30 0.94
N PRO A 10 5.44 13.10 0.58
CA PRO A 10 6.68 12.47 1.06
C PRO A 10 7.95 13.09 0.44
N ARG A 11 9.08 13.03 1.16
CA ARG A 11 10.36 13.48 0.61
C ARG A 11 10.80 12.53 -0.51
N ARG A 12 11.09 13.09 -1.68
CA ARG A 12 11.54 12.37 -2.86
C ARG A 12 12.92 12.84 -3.31
N ASP A 13 13.72 11.92 -3.87
CA ASP A 13 14.99 12.27 -4.51
C ASP A 13 14.80 12.79 -5.95
N ALA A 14 15.91 13.12 -6.63
CA ALA A 14 15.88 13.62 -8.01
C ALA A 14 15.30 12.62 -9.02
N ASP A 15 15.32 11.32 -8.70
CA ASP A 15 14.73 10.26 -9.51
C ASP A 15 13.24 10.01 -9.15
N GLY A 16 12.69 10.78 -8.21
CA GLY A 16 11.31 10.68 -7.75
C GLY A 16 11.07 9.58 -6.71
N ARG A 17 12.10 8.97 -6.13
CA ARG A 17 11.97 7.86 -5.17
C ARG A 17 11.73 8.40 -3.77
N VAL A 18 10.85 7.76 -3.00
CA VAL A 18 10.66 8.13 -1.59
C VAL A 18 11.94 7.84 -0.82
N VAL A 19 12.51 8.84 -0.14
CA VAL A 19 13.85 8.75 0.48
C VAL A 19 13.83 7.95 1.78
N ALA A 20 12.78 8.11 2.59
CA ALA A 20 12.71 7.57 3.95
C ALA A 20 11.55 6.59 4.14
N LEU A 21 11.76 5.54 4.94
CA LEU A 21 10.74 4.55 5.23
C LEU A 21 9.50 5.15 5.93
N PRO A 22 9.64 6.04 6.93
CA PRO A 22 8.47 6.69 7.54
C PRO A 22 7.61 7.44 6.53
N ASP A 23 8.23 8.05 5.51
CA ASP A 23 7.50 8.77 4.46
C ASP A 23 6.71 7.80 3.59
N LEU A 24 7.33 6.68 3.21
CA LEU A 24 6.67 5.63 2.41
C LEU A 24 5.51 5.00 3.19
N LEU A 25 5.73 4.67 4.46
CA LEU A 25 4.68 4.13 5.33
C LEU A 25 3.56 5.16 5.54
N GLY A 26 3.91 6.43 5.77
CA GLY A 26 2.93 7.49 6.00
C GLY A 26 2.03 7.73 4.78
N VAL A 27 2.60 7.83 3.58
CA VAL A 27 1.81 7.98 2.35
C VAL A 27 1.01 6.72 2.01
N THR A 28 1.54 5.53 2.32
CA THR A 28 0.83 4.25 2.15
C THR A 28 -0.38 4.17 3.09
N LEU A 29 -0.19 4.52 4.37
CA LEU A 29 -1.26 4.58 5.36
C LEU A 29 -2.30 5.64 5.02
N ALA A 30 -1.89 6.82 4.56
CA ALA A 30 -2.81 7.84 4.08
C ALA A 30 -3.67 7.31 2.93
N GLY A 31 -3.06 6.65 1.94
CA GLY A 31 -3.77 5.99 0.84
C GLY A 31 -4.73 4.91 1.32
N LEU A 32 -4.33 4.07 2.27
CA LEU A 32 -5.21 3.05 2.88
C LEU A 32 -6.40 3.68 3.60
N VAL A 33 -6.17 4.69 4.44
CA VAL A 33 -7.23 5.36 5.20
C VAL A 33 -8.23 6.02 4.25
N ILE A 34 -7.74 6.70 3.21
CA ILE A 34 -8.60 7.28 2.17
C ILE A 34 -9.37 6.18 1.45
N GLY A 35 -8.70 5.09 1.04
CA GLY A 35 -9.33 3.97 0.35
C GLY A 35 -10.43 3.31 1.18
N LEU A 36 -10.17 3.05 2.46
CA LEU A 36 -11.15 2.49 3.41
C LEU A 36 -12.31 3.45 3.66
N ALA A 37 -12.03 4.75 3.82
CA ALA A 37 -13.07 5.76 4.03
C ALA A 37 -14.00 5.86 2.81
N VAL A 38 -13.43 5.94 1.61
CA VAL A 38 -14.21 5.94 0.35
C VAL A 38 -15.03 4.67 0.25
N LEU A 39 -14.44 3.51 0.49
CA LEU A 39 -15.15 2.23 0.42
C LEU A 39 -16.29 2.16 1.43
N ALA A 40 -16.08 2.60 2.67
CA ALA A 40 -17.11 2.64 3.70
C ALA A 40 -18.26 3.60 3.33
N VAL A 41 -17.96 4.75 2.72
CA VAL A 41 -18.97 5.69 2.23
C VAL A 41 -19.80 5.07 1.10
N PHE A 42 -19.15 4.40 0.15
CA PHE A 42 -19.85 3.70 -0.94
C PHE A 42 -20.75 2.58 -0.41
N ASP A 43 -20.21 1.74 0.48
CA ASP A 43 -20.92 0.63 1.09
C ASP A 43 -22.12 1.11 1.93
N ALA A 44 -21.94 2.19 2.70
CA ALA A 44 -23.04 2.85 3.40
C ALA A 44 -24.11 3.39 2.44
N GLY A 45 -23.72 4.05 1.35
CA GLY A 45 -24.65 4.55 0.33
C GLY A 45 -25.48 3.43 -0.31
N LEU A 46 -24.85 2.31 -0.66
CA LEU A 46 -25.53 1.12 -1.20
C LEU A 46 -26.51 0.52 -0.19
N SER A 47 -26.16 0.51 1.10
CA SER A 47 -27.04 0.02 2.15
C SER A 47 -28.29 0.89 2.33
N VAL A 48 -28.16 2.22 2.21
CA VAL A 48 -29.28 3.17 2.34
C VAL A 48 -30.32 2.99 1.22
N VAL A 49 -29.88 2.66 0.00
CA VAL A 49 -30.79 2.42 -1.14
C VAL A 49 -31.32 0.98 -1.21
N GLY A 50 -31.02 0.15 -0.20
CA GLY A 50 -31.46 -1.24 -0.12
C GLY A 50 -30.75 -2.20 -1.08
N ALA A 51 -29.63 -1.79 -1.67
CA ALA A 51 -28.84 -2.60 -2.60
C ALA A 51 -27.81 -3.52 -1.92
N GLY A 52 -27.77 -3.54 -0.58
CA GLY A 52 -26.88 -4.39 0.21
C GLY A 52 -26.99 -4.12 1.71
N ARG A 53 -26.18 -4.80 2.53
CA ARG A 53 -26.00 -4.48 3.95
C ARG A 53 -24.64 -3.82 4.15
N PHE A 54 -24.57 -2.88 5.10
CA PHE A 54 -23.29 -2.31 5.48
C PHE A 54 -22.34 -3.40 6.01
N GLY A 55 -21.11 -3.39 5.52
CA GLY A 55 -20.05 -4.34 5.76
C GLY A 55 -19.86 -5.37 4.64
N ASP A 56 -20.76 -5.44 3.65
CA ASP A 56 -20.70 -6.45 2.58
C ASP A 56 -19.60 -6.18 1.56
N ALA A 57 -19.18 -4.92 1.38
CA ALA A 57 -18.10 -4.57 0.47
C ALA A 57 -16.77 -5.27 0.81
N ASN A 58 -16.02 -5.68 -0.22
CA ASN A 58 -14.72 -6.32 -0.02
C ASN A 58 -13.65 -5.30 0.39
N GLY A 59 -13.23 -5.35 1.65
CA GLY A 59 -12.22 -4.44 2.21
C GLY A 59 -10.85 -4.48 1.51
N TRP A 60 -10.52 -5.54 0.77
CA TRP A 60 -9.30 -5.61 -0.04
C TRP A 60 -9.20 -4.52 -1.11
N LEU A 61 -10.33 -3.94 -1.51
CA LEU A 61 -10.35 -2.83 -2.47
C LEU A 61 -9.58 -1.60 -1.96
N ALA A 62 -9.37 -1.46 -0.65
CA ALA A 62 -8.55 -0.39 -0.09
C ALA A 62 -7.06 -0.45 -0.53
N VAL A 63 -6.59 -1.60 -1.04
CA VAL A 63 -5.23 -1.79 -1.57
C VAL A 63 -4.98 -1.02 -2.88
N ILE A 64 -6.03 -0.59 -3.60
CA ILE A 64 -5.90 0.06 -4.91
C ILE A 64 -4.98 1.29 -4.85
N LEU A 65 -5.16 2.17 -3.87
CA LEU A 65 -4.34 3.37 -3.72
C LEU A 65 -2.88 3.05 -3.37
N PRO A 66 -2.58 2.19 -2.37
CA PRO A 66 -1.23 1.68 -2.15
C PRO A 66 -0.57 1.08 -3.38
N VAL A 67 -1.28 0.26 -4.16
CA VAL A 67 -0.72 -0.38 -5.37
C VAL A 67 -0.34 0.65 -6.41
N TRP A 68 -1.17 1.67 -6.61
CA TRP A 68 -0.84 2.77 -7.53
C TRP A 68 0.45 3.48 -7.10
N LEU A 69 0.57 3.78 -5.80
CA LEU A 69 1.77 4.38 -5.22
C LEU A 69 3.01 3.51 -5.42
N PHE A 70 2.89 2.20 -5.19
CA PHE A 70 4.00 1.27 -5.40
C PHE A 70 4.37 1.13 -6.88
N ALA A 71 3.42 1.26 -7.80
CA ALA A 71 3.69 1.30 -9.23
C ALA A 71 4.46 2.57 -9.64
N GLU A 72 4.24 3.71 -8.97
CA GLU A 72 5.05 4.92 -9.14
C GLU A 72 6.47 4.72 -8.60
N GLU A 73 6.61 4.18 -7.39
CA GLU A 73 7.93 3.83 -6.84
C GLU A 73 8.69 2.87 -7.76
N PHE A 74 8.04 1.79 -8.21
CA PHE A 74 8.64 0.82 -9.12
C PHE A 74 9.16 1.48 -10.40
N ARG A 75 8.41 2.44 -10.97
CA ARG A 75 8.83 3.21 -12.14
C ARG A 75 10.03 4.12 -11.86
N ALA A 76 10.10 4.74 -10.68
CA ALA A 76 11.19 5.62 -10.26
C ALA A 76 12.54 4.88 -10.07
N TRP A 77 12.51 3.61 -9.70
CA TRP A 77 13.71 2.79 -9.51
C TRP A 77 14.21 2.17 -10.81
N ARG A 78 15.14 2.78 -11.55
CA ARG A 78 15.61 2.31 -12.88
C ARG A 78 16.66 1.17 -12.86
N ILE A 79 16.73 0.38 -11.79
CA ILE A 79 17.77 -0.64 -11.55
C ILE A 79 17.42 -1.95 -12.26
N GLY A 80 17.59 -1.97 -13.58
CA GLY A 80 17.53 -3.17 -14.41
C GLY A 80 16.31 -4.09 -14.18
N PRO A 81 16.38 -5.37 -14.58
CA PRO A 81 15.32 -6.34 -14.35
C PRO A 81 15.27 -6.86 -12.90
N ALA A 82 16.35 -6.74 -12.12
CA ALA A 82 16.43 -7.29 -10.77
C ALA A 82 15.41 -6.66 -9.78
N ARG A 83 14.97 -5.42 -10.01
CA ARG A 83 13.86 -4.80 -9.27
C ARG A 83 12.54 -5.58 -9.39
N ILE A 84 12.34 -6.30 -10.49
CA ILE A 84 11.14 -7.14 -10.70
C ILE A 84 11.13 -8.28 -9.68
N ALA A 85 12.28 -8.93 -9.45
CA ALA A 85 12.39 -9.99 -8.46
C ALA A 85 12.05 -9.46 -7.05
N VAL A 86 12.54 -8.28 -6.68
CA VAL A 86 12.20 -7.64 -5.40
C VAL A 86 10.70 -7.35 -5.30
N ALA A 87 10.09 -6.81 -6.36
CA ALA A 87 8.66 -6.52 -6.38
C ALA A 87 7.81 -7.80 -6.25
N LEU A 88 8.21 -8.89 -6.91
CA LEU A 88 7.53 -10.19 -6.84
C LEU A 88 7.65 -10.82 -5.45
N VAL A 89 8.83 -10.77 -4.84
CA VAL A 89 9.04 -11.25 -3.46
C VAL A 89 8.22 -10.42 -2.48
N ALA A 90 8.25 -9.09 -2.61
CA ALA A 90 7.43 -8.19 -1.79
C ALA A 90 5.93 -8.51 -1.94
N ALA A 91 5.44 -8.70 -3.16
CA ALA A 91 4.06 -9.07 -3.42
C ALA A 91 3.69 -10.42 -2.80
N ALA A 92 4.50 -11.46 -2.99
CA ALA A 92 4.23 -12.79 -2.45
C ALA A 92 4.15 -12.78 -0.90
N VAL A 93 5.13 -12.14 -0.25
CA VAL A 93 5.16 -12.04 1.22
C VAL A 93 4.00 -11.20 1.73
N ALA A 94 3.70 -10.08 1.07
CA ALA A 94 2.58 -9.21 1.44
C ALA A 94 1.22 -9.89 1.27
N ILE A 95 1.00 -10.64 0.19
CA ILE A 95 -0.25 -11.40 -0.02
C ILE A 95 -0.42 -12.43 1.09
N ALA A 96 0.62 -13.22 1.38
CA ALA A 96 0.57 -14.21 2.44
C ALA A 96 0.25 -13.56 3.79
N ALA A 97 0.95 -12.48 4.14
CA ALA A 97 0.72 -11.75 5.39
C ALA A 97 -0.68 -11.13 5.46
N GLY A 98 -1.17 -10.52 4.38
CA GLY A 98 -2.50 -9.93 4.33
C GLY A 98 -3.62 -10.98 4.42
N LEU A 99 -3.46 -12.14 3.77
CA LEU A 99 -4.40 -13.25 3.90
C LEU A 99 -4.43 -13.80 5.33
N LEU A 100 -3.27 -13.93 5.98
CA LEU A 100 -3.19 -14.31 7.39
C LEU A 100 -3.89 -13.27 8.28
N GLY A 101 -3.63 -11.98 8.06
CA GLY A 101 -4.27 -10.89 8.79
C GLY A 101 -5.80 -10.91 8.65
N ALA A 102 -6.31 -11.11 7.44
CA ALA A 102 -7.75 -11.24 7.20
C ALA A 102 -8.33 -12.51 7.86
N GLY A 103 -7.62 -13.64 7.77
CA GLY A 103 -8.05 -14.90 8.39
C GLY A 103 -8.14 -14.85 9.92
N LEU A 104 -7.32 -14.02 10.58
CA LEU A 104 -7.43 -13.78 12.02
C LEU A 104 -8.70 -13.02 12.42
N THR A 105 -9.45 -12.50 11.45
CA THR A 105 -10.66 -11.71 11.65
C THR A 105 -11.93 -12.39 11.14
N ASN A 106 -11.96 -13.72 11.09
CA ASN A 106 -13.04 -14.56 10.52
C ASN A 106 -14.47 -14.39 11.11
N GLY A 107 -14.70 -13.47 12.05
CA GLY A 107 -16.03 -13.10 12.55
C GLY A 107 -16.45 -11.66 12.23
N LEU A 108 -15.59 -10.88 11.57
CA LEU A 108 -15.89 -9.50 11.19
C LEU A 108 -16.60 -9.44 9.83
N PRO A 109 -17.34 -8.35 9.55
CA PRO A 109 -17.87 -8.11 8.21
C PRO A 109 -16.76 -8.10 7.15
N PRO A 110 -17.05 -8.52 5.90
CA PRO A 110 -16.09 -8.51 4.78
C PRO A 110 -15.29 -7.22 4.61
N LEU A 111 -15.92 -6.07 4.83
CA LEU A 111 -15.28 -4.76 4.76
C LEU A 111 -14.15 -4.62 5.80
N ALA A 112 -14.42 -5.02 7.04
CA ALA A 112 -13.47 -4.90 8.13
C ALA A 112 -12.36 -5.95 8.03
N ALA A 113 -12.71 -7.22 7.76
CA ALA A 113 -11.74 -8.29 7.59
C ALA A 113 -10.81 -8.04 6.39
N GLY A 114 -11.38 -7.63 5.26
CA GLY A 114 -10.62 -7.23 4.07
C GLY A 114 -9.76 -6.00 4.32
N GLY A 115 -10.24 -5.03 5.12
CA GLY A 115 -9.47 -3.83 5.48
C GLY A 115 -8.24 -4.14 6.34
N VAL A 116 -8.34 -5.10 7.26
CA VAL A 116 -7.18 -5.62 8.00
C VAL A 116 -6.20 -6.29 7.05
N GLY A 117 -6.69 -7.16 6.15
CA GLY A 117 -5.85 -7.80 5.14
C GLY A 117 -5.12 -6.80 4.24
N ALA A 118 -5.84 -5.77 3.76
CA ALA A 118 -5.30 -4.68 2.97
C ALA A 118 -4.20 -3.92 3.72
N THR A 119 -4.43 -3.61 5.00
CA THR A 119 -3.48 -2.90 5.85
C THR A 119 -2.20 -3.69 6.02
N VAL A 120 -2.31 -4.97 6.40
CA VAL A 120 -1.15 -5.85 6.59
C VAL A 120 -0.40 -6.03 5.27
N PHE A 121 -1.11 -6.27 4.17
CA PHE A 121 -0.52 -6.38 2.83
C PHE A 121 0.31 -5.13 2.50
N SER A 122 -0.26 -3.93 2.58
CA SER A 122 0.42 -2.72 2.13
C SER A 122 1.62 -2.37 3.00
N LEU A 123 1.55 -2.59 4.31
CA LEU A 123 2.67 -2.35 5.22
C LEU A 123 3.82 -3.33 4.98
N VAL A 124 3.51 -4.62 4.84
CA VAL A 124 4.52 -5.65 4.56
C VAL A 124 5.15 -5.42 3.20
N TYR A 125 4.34 -5.09 2.18
CA TYR A 125 4.86 -4.73 0.86
C TYR A 125 5.82 -3.55 0.95
N ALA A 126 5.41 -2.46 1.61
CA ALA A 126 6.23 -1.26 1.76
C ALA A 126 7.59 -1.57 2.41
N LEU A 127 7.60 -2.37 3.48
CA LEU A 127 8.83 -2.75 4.19
C LEU A 127 9.76 -3.59 3.30
N VAL A 128 9.24 -4.66 2.70
CA VAL A 128 10.04 -5.57 1.87
C VAL A 128 10.56 -4.85 0.63
N TRP A 129 9.72 -4.06 -0.03
CA TRP A 129 10.12 -3.24 -1.18
C TRP A 129 11.20 -2.22 -0.80
N PHE A 130 10.97 -1.42 0.24
CA PHE A 130 11.86 -0.34 0.64
C PHE A 130 13.28 -0.82 0.92
N HIS A 131 13.41 -1.90 1.69
CA HIS A 131 14.69 -2.49 2.03
C HIS A 131 15.29 -3.27 0.86
N GLY A 132 14.48 -4.07 0.16
CA GLY A 132 14.95 -4.94 -0.92
C GLY A 132 15.53 -4.16 -2.09
N VAL A 133 14.85 -3.09 -2.53
CA VAL A 133 15.30 -2.31 -3.70
C VAL A 133 16.58 -1.53 -3.39
N ARG A 134 16.73 -1.02 -2.15
CA ARG A 134 17.94 -0.32 -1.70
C ARG A 134 19.12 -1.24 -1.54
N TRP A 135 18.91 -2.43 -0.98
CA TRP A 135 19.93 -3.45 -0.90
C TRP A 135 20.42 -3.86 -2.29
N LEU A 136 19.51 -4.00 -3.26
CA LEU A 136 19.86 -4.29 -4.64
C LEU A 136 20.65 -3.15 -5.29
N ALA A 137 20.25 -1.90 -5.04
CA ALA A 137 20.92 -0.71 -5.54
C ALA A 137 22.38 -0.60 -5.06
N GLN A 138 22.67 -1.05 -3.84
CA GLN A 138 24.03 -1.05 -3.29
C GLN A 138 24.94 -2.12 -3.92
N ARG A 139 24.37 -3.08 -4.67
CA ARG A 139 25.10 -4.21 -5.28
C ARG A 139 25.15 -4.18 -6.80
N SER A 140 24.48 -3.21 -7.42
CA SER A 140 24.44 -3.02 -8.88
C SER A 140 25.35 -1.88 -9.28
#